data_AF-A0A937N4Q7-F1
#
_entry.id   AF-A0A937N4Q7-F1
#
_cell.length_a   1.000
_cell.length_b   1.000
_cell.length_c   1.000
_cell.angle_alpha   90.00
_cell.angle_beta   90.00
_cell.angle_gamma   90.00
#
_symmetry.space_group_name_H-M   'P 1'
#
loop_
_entity.id
_entity.type
_entity.pdbx_description
1 polymer ?
#
loop_
_entity_poly.entity_id
_entity_poly.type
_entity_poly.pdbx_seq_one_letter_code
_entity_poly.pdbx_strand_id
1 'polypeptide(L)'
;MVSNEKTAPTDVDRQWFIVGRWQEYEGETRANLLRIIGIAAFYIVELANYHGVRLGVFEMPRVVEKPFHQSVTALAVAWTLMSLVILYCLSHRIFPAVLKFVSTACDVALLTAILVMADGPKSPLVVGYFLLIALSALRFNLPLIWLATAGSMAGYLVLLGNAKWFDESVRVPRYHQIIFLLALGLSGIVLGQVIRRVRSLAKDYAARVESNRGAPS
;
A
#
# COMPACT_ATOMS: atom_id res chain seq x y z
N MET A 1 -4.63 -46.12 24.00
CA MET A 1 -5.37 -45.30 23.01
C MET A 1 -5.59 -43.93 23.63
N VAL A 2 -4.79 -42.94 23.24
CA VAL A 2 -4.95 -41.55 23.69
C VAL A 2 -6.01 -40.90 22.80
N SER A 3 -7.16 -40.60 23.38
CA SER A 3 -8.25 -39.89 22.74
C SER A 3 -7.76 -38.49 22.37
N ASN A 4 -7.66 -38.22 21.06
CA ASN A 4 -7.31 -36.92 20.51
C ASN A 4 -8.53 -36.00 20.66
N GLU A 5 -8.69 -35.38 21.82
CA GLU A 5 -9.73 -34.40 22.10
C GLU A 5 -9.41 -33.15 21.27
N LYS A 6 -10.07 -33.02 20.12
CA LYS A 6 -10.14 -31.75 19.37
C LYS A 6 -10.80 -30.74 20.28
N THR A 7 -10.00 -29.99 21.05
CA THR A 7 -10.45 -28.86 21.85
C THR A 7 -11.21 -27.91 20.93
N ALA A 8 -12.52 -27.84 21.11
CA ALA A 8 -13.36 -26.86 20.43
C ALA A 8 -12.80 -25.46 20.74
N PRO A 9 -12.72 -24.55 19.76
CA PRO A 9 -12.21 -23.20 19.99
C PRO A 9 -13.01 -22.56 21.12
N THR A 10 -12.31 -22.06 22.13
CA THR A 10 -12.95 -21.43 23.30
C THR A 10 -13.72 -20.18 22.86
N ASP A 11 -14.76 -19.77 23.58
CA ASP A 11 -15.53 -18.55 23.23
C ASP A 11 -14.65 -17.31 23.11
N VAL A 12 -13.52 -17.28 23.84
CA VAL A 12 -12.48 -16.24 23.78
C VAL A 12 -11.76 -16.24 22.43
N ASP A 13 -11.39 -17.41 21.89
CA ASP A 13 -10.76 -17.53 20.56
C ASP A 13 -11.71 -17.05 19.46
N ARG A 14 -13.01 -17.33 19.61
CA ARG A 14 -14.05 -16.88 18.68
C ARG A 14 -14.24 -15.37 18.71
N GLN A 15 -14.33 -14.76 19.91
CA GLN A 15 -14.46 -13.31 20.05
C GLN A 15 -13.22 -12.58 19.51
N TRP A 16 -12.03 -13.10 19.79
CA TRP A 16 -10.78 -12.53 19.26
C TRP A 16 -10.72 -12.61 17.73
N PHE A 17 -11.17 -13.71 17.14
CA PHE A 17 -11.26 -13.85 15.69
C PHE A 17 -12.25 -12.86 15.06
N ILE A 18 -13.41 -12.64 15.69
CA ILE A 18 -14.42 -11.68 15.23
C ILE A 18 -13.88 -10.25 15.29
N VAL A 19 -13.25 -9.85 16.40
CA VAL A 19 -12.66 -8.51 16.56
C VAL A 19 -11.52 -8.28 15.57
N GLY A 20 -10.65 -9.27 15.37
CA GLY A 20 -9.56 -9.20 14.40
C GLY A 20 -10.09 -9.02 12.97
N ARG A 21 -11.13 -9.76 12.59
CA ARG A 21 -11.78 -9.61 11.28
C ARG A 21 -12.46 -8.27 11.08
N TRP A 22 -13.03 -7.69 12.14
CA TRP A 22 -13.64 -6.35 12.08
C TRP A 22 -12.59 -5.26 11.85
N GLN A 23 -11.49 -5.29 12.62
CA GLN A 23 -10.37 -4.36 12.43
C GLN A 23 -9.77 -4.46 11.04
N GLU A 24 -9.67 -5.68 10.51
CA GLU A 24 -9.21 -5.93 9.16
C GLU A 24 -10.13 -5.36 8.08
N TYR A 25 -11.44 -5.43 8.29
CA TYR A 25 -12.43 -4.84 7.38
C TYR A 25 -12.34 -3.31 7.39
N GLU A 26 -12.30 -2.68 8.56
CA GLU A 26 -12.12 -1.23 8.68
C GLU A 26 -10.79 -0.76 8.07
N GLY A 27 -9.72 -1.54 8.28
CA GLY A 27 -8.42 -1.26 7.69
C GLY A 27 -8.46 -1.27 6.16
N GLU A 28 -9.19 -2.21 5.54
CA GLU A 28 -9.34 -2.26 4.09
C GLU A 28 -10.17 -1.09 3.55
N THR A 29 -11.26 -0.70 4.24
CA THR A 29 -12.06 0.47 3.85
C THR A 29 -11.24 1.75 3.86
N ARG A 30 -10.46 1.99 4.94
CA ARG A 30 -9.60 3.18 5.06
C ARG A 30 -8.50 3.16 4.00
N ALA A 31 -7.88 2.01 3.76
CA ALA A 31 -6.86 1.87 2.72
C ALA A 31 -7.44 2.13 1.32
N ASN A 32 -8.64 1.63 1.02
CA ASN A 32 -9.29 1.87 -0.28
C ASN A 32 -9.66 3.35 -0.46
N LEU A 33 -10.12 4.03 0.59
CA LEU A 33 -10.40 5.47 0.55
C LEU A 33 -9.13 6.27 0.26
N LEU A 34 -8.04 5.99 0.99
CA LEU A 34 -6.76 6.67 0.77
C LEU A 34 -6.18 6.35 -0.62
N ARG A 35 -6.41 5.15 -1.15
CA ARG A 35 -6.05 4.78 -2.52
C ARG A 35 -6.78 5.68 -3.53
N ILE A 36 -8.09 5.83 -3.42
CA ILE A 36 -8.88 6.69 -4.32
C ILE A 36 -8.42 8.16 -4.22
N ILE A 37 -8.21 8.65 -2.99
CA ILE A 37 -7.69 10.01 -2.78
C ILE A 37 -6.31 10.18 -3.42
N GLY A 38 -5.42 9.21 -3.23
CA GLY A 38 -4.09 9.22 -3.83
C GLY A 38 -4.14 9.26 -5.36
N ILE A 39 -4.91 8.36 -5.99
CA ILE A 39 -5.11 8.33 -7.44
C ILE A 39 -5.63 9.67 -7.93
N ALA A 40 -6.68 10.21 -7.29
CA ALA A 40 -7.26 11.49 -7.68
C ALA A 40 -6.24 12.64 -7.57
N ALA A 41 -5.48 12.71 -6.46
CA ALA A 41 -4.48 13.75 -6.26
C ALA A 41 -3.36 13.67 -7.31
N PHE A 42 -2.79 12.48 -7.55
CA PHE A 42 -1.74 12.32 -8.56
C PHE A 42 -2.26 12.58 -9.98
N TYR A 43 -3.48 12.15 -10.28
CA TYR A 43 -4.09 12.41 -11.59
C TYR A 43 -4.40 13.89 -11.80
N ILE A 44 -4.84 14.63 -10.77
CA ILE A 44 -5.02 16.09 -10.86
C ILE A 44 -3.68 16.79 -11.15
N VAL A 45 -2.60 16.38 -10.49
CA VAL A 45 -1.26 16.92 -10.75
C VAL A 45 -0.81 16.63 -12.18
N GLU A 46 -1.05 15.41 -12.68
CA GLU A 46 -0.76 15.04 -14.06
C GLU A 46 -1.59 15.85 -15.06
N LEU A 47 -2.89 16.03 -14.78
CA LEU A 47 -3.81 16.82 -15.61
C LEU A 47 -3.39 18.31 -15.65
N ALA A 48 -2.93 18.85 -14.52
CA ALA A 48 -2.40 20.21 -14.42
C ALA A 48 -1.12 20.38 -15.24
N ASN A 49 -0.22 19.38 -15.20
CA ASN A 49 0.98 19.34 -16.04
C ASN A 49 0.64 19.21 -17.54
N TYR A 50 -0.38 18.44 -17.89
CA TYR A 50 -0.82 18.27 -19.28
C TYR A 50 -1.44 19.55 -19.87
N HIS A 51 -2.28 20.24 -19.09
CA HIS A 51 -2.91 21.50 -19.50
C HIS A 51 -1.97 22.71 -19.39
N GLY A 52 -0.81 22.58 -18.75
CA GLY A 52 0.14 23.67 -18.56
C GLY A 52 -0.46 24.79 -17.71
N VAL A 53 -1.07 24.42 -16.58
CA VAL A 53 -1.76 25.38 -15.70
C VAL A 53 -0.73 26.35 -15.10
N ARG A 54 -0.89 27.64 -15.42
CA ARG A 54 -0.10 28.73 -14.84
C ARG A 54 -0.92 29.41 -13.75
N LEU A 55 -0.88 28.87 -12.54
CA LEU A 55 -1.54 29.46 -11.37
C LEU A 55 -0.53 30.35 -10.63
N GLY A 56 -0.15 31.48 -11.23
CA GLY A 56 0.59 32.60 -10.62
C GLY A 56 1.90 32.27 -9.89
N VAL A 57 1.81 31.59 -8.75
CA VAL A 57 2.92 31.11 -7.90
C VAL A 57 3.41 29.71 -8.33
N PHE A 58 2.59 28.94 -9.04
CA PHE A 58 2.93 27.61 -9.56
C PHE A 58 2.97 27.64 -11.09
N GLU A 59 4.18 27.69 -11.64
CA GLU A 59 4.41 27.45 -13.07
C GLU A 59 4.70 25.96 -13.28
N MET A 60 3.72 25.22 -13.82
CA MET A 60 3.94 23.85 -14.28
C MET A 60 4.09 23.87 -15.80
N PRO A 61 5.31 23.74 -16.35
CA PRO A 61 5.52 23.68 -17.78
C PRO A 61 4.79 22.48 -18.38
N ARG A 62 4.36 22.59 -19.64
CA ARG A 62 3.75 21.49 -20.38
C ARG A 62 4.85 20.50 -20.80
N VAL A 63 5.19 19.57 -19.91
CA VAL A 63 6.24 18.56 -20.14
C VAL A 63 5.65 17.25 -20.67
N VAL A 64 4.32 17.07 -20.61
CA VAL A 64 3.68 15.79 -20.91
C VAL A 64 3.23 15.68 -22.37
N GLU A 65 3.72 14.65 -23.06
CA GLU A 65 3.27 14.28 -24.41
C GLU A 65 1.91 13.56 -24.40
N LYS A 66 1.14 13.69 -25.49
CA LYS A 66 -0.18 13.04 -25.64
C LYS A 66 -0.20 11.52 -25.41
N PRO A 67 0.74 10.70 -25.95
CA PRO A 67 0.73 9.26 -25.72
C PRO A 67 0.98 8.88 -24.25
N PHE A 68 1.77 9.68 -23.52
CA PHE A 68 1.98 9.50 -22.09
C PHE A 68 0.69 9.76 -21.30
N HIS A 69 0.01 10.87 -21.57
CA HIS A 69 -1.27 11.20 -20.92
C HIS A 69 -2.33 10.10 -21.11
N GLN A 70 -2.45 9.56 -22.33
CA GLN A 70 -3.38 8.46 -22.60
C GLN A 70 -3.07 7.20 -21.78
N SER A 71 -1.78 6.88 -21.65
CA SER A 71 -1.32 5.71 -20.89
C SER A 71 -1.57 5.88 -19.39
N VAL A 72 -1.24 7.05 -18.83
CA VAL A 72 -1.49 7.37 -17.42
C VAL A 72 -2.99 7.38 -17.13
N THR A 73 -3.80 7.95 -18.03
CA THR A 73 -5.26 7.96 -17.89
C THR A 73 -5.82 6.54 -17.90
N ALA A 74 -5.38 5.67 -18.82
CA ALA A 74 -5.81 4.28 -18.88
C ALA A 74 -5.45 3.52 -17.58
N LEU A 75 -4.24 3.73 -17.06
CA LEU A 75 -3.81 3.13 -15.80
C LEU A 75 -4.58 3.70 -14.60
N ALA A 76 -4.86 5.00 -14.56
CA ALA A 76 -5.68 5.62 -13.51
C ALA A 76 -7.13 5.11 -13.51
N VAL A 77 -7.71 4.91 -14.71
CA VAL A 77 -9.03 4.29 -14.87
C VAL A 77 -9.00 2.85 -14.38
N ALA A 78 -8.01 2.05 -14.78
CA ALA A 78 -7.86 0.67 -14.31
C ALA A 78 -7.71 0.60 -12.77
N TRP A 79 -6.94 1.51 -12.19
CA TRP A 79 -6.72 1.60 -10.75
C TRP A 79 -8.00 2.00 -10.00
N THR A 80 -8.79 2.92 -10.57
CA THR A 80 -10.08 3.34 -10.03
C THR A 80 -11.10 2.21 -10.10
N LEU A 81 -11.19 1.51 -11.25
CA LEU A 81 -12.06 0.34 -11.41
C LEU A 81 -11.75 -0.76 -10.40
N MET A 82 -10.46 -1.07 -10.19
CA MET A 82 -10.04 -1.99 -9.14
C MET A 82 -10.51 -1.52 -7.75
N SER A 83 -10.37 -0.24 -7.45
CA SER A 83 -10.81 0.35 -6.16
C SER A 83 -12.32 0.26 -5.98
N LEU A 84 -13.09 0.40 -7.06
CA LEU A 84 -14.55 0.22 -7.07
C LEU A 84 -14.94 -1.25 -6.89
N VAL A 85 -14.25 -2.18 -7.52
CA VAL A 85 -14.46 -3.62 -7.33
C VAL A 85 -14.23 -4.00 -5.86
N ILE A 86 -13.15 -3.49 -5.25
CA ILE A 86 -12.88 -3.71 -3.82
C ILE A 86 -14.00 -3.12 -2.97
N LEU A 87 -14.45 -1.88 -3.26
CA LEU A 87 -15.54 -1.24 -2.53
C LEU A 87 -16.84 -2.05 -2.63
N TYR A 88 -17.14 -2.56 -3.83
CA TYR A 88 -18.30 -3.41 -4.09
C TYR A 88 -18.22 -4.75 -3.33
N CYS A 89 -17.05 -5.40 -3.33
CA CYS A 89 -16.83 -6.61 -2.52
C CYS A 89 -17.04 -6.34 -1.02
N LEU A 90 -16.55 -5.20 -0.53
CA LEU A 90 -16.75 -4.79 0.87
C LEU A 90 -18.23 -4.50 1.17
N SER A 91 -18.94 -3.77 0.31
CA SER A 91 -20.37 -3.48 0.51
C SER A 91 -21.24 -4.74 0.53
N HIS A 92 -20.86 -5.77 -0.22
CA HIS A 92 -21.50 -7.08 -0.21
C HIS A 92 -21.02 -8.03 0.91
N ARG A 93 -20.19 -7.55 1.85
CA ARG A 93 -19.58 -8.33 2.95
C ARG A 93 -18.75 -9.54 2.47
N ILE A 94 -18.33 -9.53 1.20
CA ILE A 94 -17.46 -10.56 0.62
C ILE A 94 -16.01 -10.15 0.90
N PHE A 95 -15.45 -10.68 1.99
CA PHE A 95 -14.08 -10.36 2.40
C PHE A 95 -13.20 -11.61 2.47
N PRO A 96 -12.71 -12.09 1.31
CA PRO A 96 -11.71 -13.14 1.25
C PRO A 96 -10.38 -12.58 1.78
N ALA A 97 -9.70 -13.36 2.62
CA ALA A 97 -8.42 -12.94 3.21
C ALA A 97 -7.36 -12.58 2.15
N VAL A 98 -7.47 -13.17 0.96
CA VAL A 98 -6.57 -12.97 -0.18
C VAL A 98 -6.76 -11.60 -0.86
N LEU A 99 -7.91 -10.94 -0.71
CA LEU A 99 -8.22 -9.67 -1.40
C LEU A 99 -7.19 -8.58 -1.14
N LYS A 100 -6.66 -8.53 0.09
CA LYS A 100 -5.67 -7.52 0.49
C LYS A 100 -4.33 -7.72 -0.21
N PHE A 101 -3.91 -8.97 -0.34
CA PHE A 101 -2.67 -9.35 -1.00
C PHE A 101 -2.77 -9.06 -2.49
N VAL A 102 -3.88 -9.44 -3.12
CA VAL A 102 -4.14 -9.18 -4.55
C VAL A 102 -4.19 -7.68 -4.82
N SER A 103 -4.96 -6.92 -4.04
CA SER A 103 -5.06 -5.47 -4.25
C SER A 103 -3.72 -4.76 -4.06
N THR A 104 -2.93 -5.14 -3.06
CA THR A 104 -1.59 -4.56 -2.83
C THR A 104 -0.61 -4.94 -3.95
N ALA A 105 -0.64 -6.19 -4.43
CA ALA A 105 0.17 -6.62 -5.56
C ALA A 105 -0.20 -5.87 -6.85
N CYS A 106 -1.49 -5.67 -7.10
CA CYS A 106 -1.98 -4.86 -8.21
C CYS A 106 -1.58 -3.39 -8.06
N ASP A 107 -1.66 -2.81 -6.86
CA ASP A 107 -1.21 -1.43 -6.60
C ASP A 107 0.28 -1.26 -6.97
N VAL A 108 1.13 -2.21 -6.55
CA VAL A 108 2.57 -2.23 -6.89
C VAL A 108 2.78 -2.39 -8.40
N ALA A 109 2.05 -3.29 -9.05
CA ALA A 109 2.17 -3.54 -10.48
C ALA A 109 1.75 -2.32 -11.31
N LEU A 110 0.62 -1.70 -10.98
CA LEU A 110 0.12 -0.49 -11.65
C LEU A 110 1.09 0.68 -11.46
N LEU A 111 1.56 0.91 -10.24
CA LEU A 111 2.55 1.96 -9.98
C LEU A 111 3.85 1.72 -10.78
N THR A 112 4.33 0.48 -10.80
CA THR A 112 5.52 0.10 -11.56
C THR A 112 5.31 0.30 -13.06
N ALA A 113 4.13 -0.05 -13.59
CA ALA A 113 3.79 0.18 -14.99
C ALA A 113 3.80 1.67 -15.35
N ILE A 114 3.21 2.54 -14.51
CA ILE A 114 3.26 4.00 -14.71
C ILE A 114 4.70 4.49 -14.74
N LEU A 115 5.54 4.02 -13.81
CA LEU A 115 6.94 4.41 -13.72
C LEU A 115 7.75 3.94 -14.94
N VAL A 116 7.49 2.73 -15.46
CA VAL A 116 8.13 2.22 -16.68
C VAL A 116 7.82 3.11 -17.89
N MET A 117 6.61 3.66 -17.98
CA MET A 117 6.18 4.51 -19.09
C MET A 117 6.60 5.99 -18.94
N ALA A 118 7.01 6.39 -17.74
CA ALA A 118 7.48 7.74 -17.42
C ALA A 118 9.02 7.83 -17.47
N ASP A 119 9.61 8.77 -16.72
CA ASP A 119 11.07 8.89 -16.55
C ASP A 119 11.67 7.81 -15.60
N GLY A 120 11.06 6.62 -15.51
CA GLY A 120 11.58 5.48 -14.77
C GLY A 120 12.06 5.82 -13.35
N PRO A 121 13.28 5.41 -12.96
CA PRO A 121 13.83 5.65 -11.62
C PRO A 121 14.18 7.12 -11.30
N LYS A 122 14.16 8.03 -12.30
CA LYS A 122 14.33 9.48 -12.07
C LYS A 122 13.01 10.17 -11.76
N SER A 123 11.89 9.52 -12.04
CA SER A 123 10.57 10.11 -11.84
C SER A 123 10.32 10.43 -10.36
N PRO A 124 9.76 11.59 -10.02
CA PRO A 124 9.30 11.87 -8.66
C PRO A 124 8.24 10.88 -8.16
N LEU A 125 7.55 10.19 -9.07
CA LEU A 125 6.52 9.20 -8.75
C LEU A 125 7.06 7.97 -8.01
N VAL A 126 8.38 7.76 -7.97
CA VAL A 126 8.98 6.63 -7.25
C VAL A 126 8.67 6.74 -5.73
N VAL A 127 8.38 7.95 -5.22
CA VAL A 127 7.87 8.16 -3.85
C VAL A 127 6.57 7.40 -3.57
N GLY A 128 5.79 7.08 -4.62
CA GLY A 128 4.57 6.27 -4.52
C GLY A 128 4.79 4.91 -3.87
N TYR A 129 5.97 4.30 -4.00
CA TYR A 129 6.26 3.02 -3.33
C TYR A 129 6.21 3.14 -1.81
N PHE A 130 6.67 4.25 -1.23
CA PHE A 130 6.55 4.50 0.21
C PHE A 130 5.09 4.64 0.64
N LEU A 131 4.25 5.28 -0.19
CA LEU A 131 2.82 5.39 0.08
C LEU A 131 2.16 4.01 0.08
N LEU A 132 2.53 3.11 -0.83
CA LEU A 132 2.02 1.73 -0.83
C LEU A 132 2.41 0.96 0.44
N ILE A 133 3.66 1.10 0.89
CA ILE A 133 4.10 0.50 2.15
C ILE A 133 3.31 1.11 3.33
N ALA A 134 3.13 2.42 3.38
CA ALA A 134 2.34 3.08 4.43
C ALA A 134 0.86 2.62 4.42
N LEU A 135 0.24 2.51 3.25
CA LEU A 135 -1.12 2.00 3.08
C LEU A 135 -1.25 0.55 3.55
N SER A 136 -0.22 -0.29 3.33
CA SER A 136 -0.22 -1.66 3.83
C SER A 136 -0.18 -1.72 5.36
N ALA A 137 0.53 -0.79 6.01
CA ALA A 137 0.63 -0.72 7.47
C ALA A 137 -0.71 -0.35 8.12
N LEU A 138 -1.53 0.48 7.47
CA LEU A 138 -2.87 0.85 7.95
C LEU A 138 -3.85 -0.33 8.07
N ARG A 139 -3.57 -1.43 7.36
CA ARG A 139 -4.39 -2.65 7.43
C ARG A 139 -4.00 -3.56 8.60
N PHE A 140 -3.08 -3.12 9.47
CA PHE A 140 -2.59 -3.83 10.66
C PHE A 140 -2.13 -5.28 10.41
N ASN A 141 -1.70 -5.58 9.19
CA ASN A 141 -1.32 -6.91 8.75
C ASN A 141 0.18 -6.97 8.43
N LEU A 142 0.97 -7.59 9.31
CA LEU A 142 2.42 -7.70 9.17
C LEU A 142 2.85 -8.41 7.87
N PRO A 143 2.29 -9.57 7.50
CA PRO A 143 2.58 -10.22 6.22
C PRO A 143 2.39 -9.28 5.02
N LEU A 144 1.38 -8.42 5.06
CA LEU A 144 1.09 -7.48 3.99
C LEU A 144 2.16 -6.38 3.87
N ILE A 145 2.69 -5.89 5.00
CA ILE A 145 3.81 -4.93 5.01
C ILE A 145 5.04 -5.54 4.34
N TRP A 146 5.35 -6.79 4.64
CA TRP A 146 6.46 -7.50 4.01
C TRP A 146 6.22 -7.70 2.52
N LEU A 147 5.00 -8.09 2.11
CA LEU A 147 4.65 -8.20 0.71
C LEU A 147 4.78 -6.86 -0.02
N ALA A 148 4.27 -5.77 0.56
CA ALA A 148 4.33 -4.44 -0.03
C ALA A 148 5.78 -3.95 -0.14
N THR A 149 6.61 -4.22 0.87
CA THR A 149 8.04 -3.84 0.88
C THR A 149 8.80 -4.64 -0.17
N ALA A 150 8.68 -5.97 -0.16
CA ALA A 150 9.34 -6.84 -1.14
C ALA A 150 8.85 -6.55 -2.56
N GLY A 151 7.55 -6.35 -2.75
CA GLY A 151 6.95 -5.97 -4.03
C GLY A 151 7.45 -4.61 -4.51
N SER A 152 7.55 -3.61 -3.64
CA SER A 152 8.07 -2.28 -4.00
C SER A 152 9.56 -2.34 -4.38
N MET A 153 10.37 -3.10 -3.63
CA MET A 153 11.77 -3.34 -3.99
C MET A 153 11.90 -4.05 -5.33
N ALA A 154 11.10 -5.10 -5.56
CA ALA A 154 11.07 -5.83 -6.82
C ALA A 154 10.62 -4.94 -7.99
N GLY A 155 9.57 -4.13 -7.80
CA GLY A 155 9.11 -3.15 -8.78
C GLY A 155 10.21 -2.14 -9.13
N TYR A 156 10.92 -1.62 -8.13
CA TYR A 156 12.06 -0.74 -8.35
C TYR A 156 13.21 -1.44 -9.11
N LEU A 157 13.51 -2.70 -8.79
CA LEU A 157 14.51 -3.48 -9.55
C LEU A 157 14.08 -3.70 -11.00
N VAL A 158 12.79 -3.91 -11.27
CA VAL A 158 12.25 -3.98 -12.64
C VAL A 158 12.47 -2.65 -13.36
N LEU A 159 12.27 -1.50 -12.70
CA LEU A 159 12.58 -0.19 -13.28
C LEU A 159 14.05 -0.03 -13.64
N LEU A 160 14.96 -0.49 -12.77
CA LEU A 160 16.39 -0.47 -13.04
C LEU A 160 16.78 -1.39 -14.20
N GLY A 161 16.15 -2.57 -14.29
CA GLY A 161 16.32 -3.49 -15.40
C GLY A 161 15.84 -2.89 -16.73
N ASN A 162 14.66 -2.26 -16.71
CA ASN A 162 14.10 -1.59 -17.87
C ASN A 162 14.99 -0.42 -18.34
N ALA A 163 15.43 0.44 -17.43
CA ALA A 163 16.34 1.55 -17.74
C ALA A 163 17.71 1.04 -18.26
N LYS A 164 18.18 -0.11 -17.79
CA LYS A 164 19.44 -0.70 -18.30
C LYS A 164 19.28 -1.22 -19.74
N TRP A 165 18.12 -1.74 -20.11
CA TRP A 165 17.93 -2.47 -21.36
C TRP A 165 17.29 -1.63 -22.48
N PHE A 166 16.47 -0.65 -22.13
CA PHE A 166 15.67 0.11 -23.09
C PHE A 166 16.05 1.59 -23.17
N ASP A 167 16.52 2.22 -22.08
CA ASP A 167 16.82 3.66 -22.09
C ASP A 167 17.94 4.07 -21.12
N GLU A 168 19.17 4.14 -21.65
CA GLU A 168 20.36 4.50 -20.87
C GLU A 168 20.35 5.97 -20.39
N SER A 169 19.53 6.84 -20.99
CA SER A 169 19.42 8.26 -20.60
C SER A 169 18.75 8.44 -19.22
N VAL A 170 17.96 7.46 -18.78
CA VAL A 170 17.22 7.49 -17.51
C VAL A 170 18.02 6.83 -16.38
N ARG A 171 19.24 6.35 -16.66
CA ARG A 171 20.07 5.63 -15.69
C ARG A 171 20.46 6.53 -14.52
N VAL A 172 20.09 6.09 -13.31
CA VAL A 172 20.44 6.74 -12.05
C VAL A 172 21.77 6.16 -11.54
N PRO A 173 22.67 6.96 -10.92
CA PRO A 173 23.90 6.45 -10.32
C PRO A 173 23.65 5.31 -9.32
N ARG A 174 24.52 4.29 -9.29
CA ARG A 174 24.36 3.09 -8.45
C ARG A 174 24.16 3.42 -6.96
N TYR A 175 24.80 4.46 -6.45
CA TYR A 175 24.65 4.86 -5.04
C TYR A 175 23.22 5.30 -4.71
N HIS A 176 22.55 6.06 -5.58
CA HIS A 176 21.15 6.46 -5.40
C HIS A 176 20.23 5.24 -5.41
N GLN A 177 20.49 4.26 -6.27
CA GLN A 177 19.71 3.01 -6.33
C GLN A 177 19.78 2.25 -5.00
N ILE A 178 20.99 2.13 -4.44
CA ILE A 178 21.22 1.46 -3.15
C ILE A 178 20.55 2.23 -2.02
N ILE A 179 20.72 3.56 -1.96
CA ILE A 179 20.08 4.41 -0.95
C ILE A 179 18.56 4.27 -1.01
N PHE A 180 17.98 4.24 -2.22
CA PHE A 180 16.55 4.12 -2.40
C PHE A 180 16.00 2.76 -1.94
N LEU A 181 16.67 1.66 -2.33
CA LEU A 181 16.31 0.31 -1.86
C LEU A 181 16.45 0.17 -0.35
N LEU A 182 17.51 0.73 0.24
CA LEU A 182 17.70 0.78 1.69
C LEU A 182 16.58 1.58 2.36
N ALA A 183 16.19 2.73 1.80
CA ALA A 183 15.11 3.53 2.34
C ALA A 183 13.76 2.79 2.32
N LEU A 184 13.45 2.07 1.22
CA LEU A 184 12.24 1.23 1.14
C LEU A 184 12.27 0.12 2.20
N GLY A 185 13.38 -0.61 2.30
CA GLY A 185 13.55 -1.69 3.28
C GLY A 185 13.42 -1.19 4.72
N LEU A 186 14.11 -0.10 5.05
CA LEU A 186 14.06 0.53 6.38
C LEU A 186 12.65 1.04 6.69
N SER A 187 11.95 1.66 5.73
CA SER A 187 10.57 2.09 5.91
C SER A 187 9.64 0.92 6.23
N GLY A 188 9.77 -0.20 5.50
CA GLY A 188 9.02 -1.43 5.77
C GLY A 188 9.29 -2.00 7.17
N ILE A 189 10.57 -2.02 7.59
CA ILE A 189 10.97 -2.46 8.94
C ILE A 189 10.38 -1.54 10.01
N VAL A 190 10.56 -0.23 9.89
CA VAL A 190 10.08 0.77 10.87
C VAL A 190 8.57 0.67 11.02
N LEU A 191 7.82 0.67 9.92
CA LEU A 191 6.37 0.53 9.95
C LEU A 191 5.94 -0.82 10.55
N GLY A 192 6.64 -1.90 10.21
CA GLY A 192 6.44 -3.21 10.82
C GLY A 192 6.64 -3.21 12.34
N GLN A 193 7.67 -2.53 12.84
CA GLN A 193 7.93 -2.38 14.28
C GLN A 193 6.89 -1.50 14.97
N VAL A 194 6.46 -0.40 14.34
CA VAL A 194 5.38 0.46 14.85
C VAL A 194 4.10 -0.37 15.07
N ILE A 195 3.71 -1.19 14.08
CA ILE A 195 2.52 -2.04 14.20
C ILE A 195 2.68 -3.11 15.29
N ARG A 196 3.87 -3.72 15.41
CA ARG A 196 4.15 -4.67 16.51
C ARG A 196 4.01 -4.01 17.88
N ARG A 197 4.57 -2.81 18.04
CA ARG A 197 4.49 -2.03 19.28
C ARG A 197 3.07 -1.64 19.62
N VAL A 198 2.29 -1.14 18.64
CA VAL A 198 0.87 -0.79 18.83
C VAL A 198 0.07 -2.03 19.25
N ARG A 199 0.31 -3.19 18.63
CA ARG A 199 -0.36 -4.44 19.01
C ARG A 199 0.00 -4.88 20.44
N SER A 200 1.26 -4.72 20.86
CA SER A 200 1.68 -5.00 22.24
C SER A 200 0.95 -4.09 23.23
N LEU A 201 0.96 -2.78 22.98
CA LEU A 201 0.30 -1.79 23.84
C LEU A 201 -1.21 -2.06 23.99
N ALA A 202 -1.87 -2.45 22.90
CA ALA A 202 -3.29 -2.80 22.93
C ALA A 202 -3.57 -4.03 23.80
N LYS A 203 -2.70 -5.05 23.75
CA LYS A 203 -2.79 -6.24 24.60
C LYS A 203 -2.54 -5.91 26.08
N ASP A 204 -1.50 -5.12 26.35
CA ASP A 204 -1.16 -4.71 27.72
C ASP A 204 -2.28 -3.86 28.34
N TYR A 205 -2.92 -2.99 27.55
CA TYR A 205 -4.07 -2.21 27.98
C TYR A 205 -5.29 -3.09 28.28
N ALA A 206 -5.61 -4.06 27.41
CA ALA A 206 -6.71 -4.99 27.62
C ALA A 206 -6.53 -5.79 28.93
N ALA A 207 -5.32 -6.33 29.16
CA ALA A 207 -5.00 -7.07 30.39
C ALA A 207 -5.17 -6.22 31.65
N ARG A 208 -4.79 -4.92 31.61
CA ARG A 208 -4.99 -4.00 32.74
C ARG A 208 -6.47 -3.74 33.02
N VAL A 209 -7.27 -3.51 31.99
CA VAL A 209 -8.71 -3.29 32.14
C VAL A 209 -9.41 -4.52 32.73
N GLU A 210 -9.02 -5.72 32.30
CA GLU A 210 -9.52 -6.98 32.86
C GLU A 210 -9.13 -7.14 34.34
N SER A 211 -7.87 -6.87 34.69
CA SER A 211 -7.43 -6.92 36.10
C SER A 211 -8.18 -5.94 37.00
N ASN A 212 -8.50 -4.74 36.49
CA ASN A 212 -9.20 -3.69 37.24
C ASN A 212 -10.70 -3.97 37.38
N ARG A 213 -11.29 -4.79 36.49
CA ARG A 213 -12.68 -5.27 36.60
C ARG A 213 -12.83 -6.45 37.55
N GLY A 214 -11.76 -7.18 37.85
CA GLY A 214 -11.75 -8.33 38.75
C GLY A 214 -11.42 -8.02 40.21
N ALA A 215 -11.11 -6.76 40.56
CA ALA A 215 -10.84 -6.35 41.94
C ALA A 215 -12.16 -6.16 42.70
N PRO A 216 -12.43 -6.91 43.80
CA PRO A 216 -13.58 -6.65 44.65
C PRO A 216 -13.41 -5.27 45.32
N SER A 217 -14.46 -4.47 45.28
CA SER A 217 -14.59 -3.16 45.94
C SER A 217 -14.42 -3.23 47.44
#